data_AF-A0A2R3INZ6-F1
#
_entry.id   AF-A0A2R3INZ6-F1
#
_cell.length_a   1.000
_cell.length_b   1.000
_cell.length_c   1.000
_cell.angle_alpha   90.00
_cell.angle_beta   90.00
_cell.angle_gamma   90.00
#
_symmetry.space_group_name_H-M   'P 1'
#
loop_
_entity.id
_entity.type
_entity.pdbx_description
1 polymer ?
#
loop_
_entity_poly.entity_id
_entity_poly.type
_entity_poly.pdbx_seq_one_letter_code
_entity_poly.pdbx_strand_id
1 'polypeptide(L)'
;MLLGLLRQYRGVNNGDLSATFASASEWGIGSKATLAKALEELQERNLIIRTREGRFIKPGGCCALYALTWRPIDPCDGKIEVSPTTAPPRKFSLERAKHPVQKLYRQGTETVPMEG
;
A
#
# COMPACT_ATOMS: atom_id res chain seq x y z
N MET A 1 4.78 -1.82 8.47
CA MET A 1 3.32 -1.66 8.41
C MET A 1 2.72 -2.13 7.10
N LEU A 2 3.08 -1.54 5.95
CA LEU A 2 2.43 -1.83 4.67
C LEU A 2 2.43 -3.31 4.29
N LEU A 3 3.55 -4.00 4.49
CA LEU A 3 3.65 -5.45 4.23
C LEU A 3 2.69 -6.29 5.11
N GLY A 4 2.39 -5.83 6.33
CA GLY A 4 1.43 -6.48 7.22
C GLY A 4 -0.01 -6.37 6.73
N LEU A 5 -0.39 -5.21 6.16
CA LEU A 5 -1.67 -5.04 5.49
C LEU A 5 -1.75 -5.88 4.20
N LEU A 6 -0.69 -5.87 3.39
CA LEU A 6 -0.59 -6.70 2.19
C LEU A 6 -0.72 -8.19 2.47
N ARG A 7 -0.18 -8.68 3.58
CA ARG A 7 -0.29 -10.10 4.00
C ARG A 7 -1.73 -10.54 4.27
N GLN A 8 -2.63 -9.62 4.64
CA GLN A 8 -4.05 -9.90 4.86
C GLN A 8 -4.87 -9.92 3.56
N TYR A 9 -4.35 -9.36 2.48
CA TYR A 9 -5.08 -9.22 1.23
C TYR A 9 -5.19 -10.57 0.48
N ARG A 10 -6.40 -10.93 0.07
CA ARG A 10 -6.76 -12.21 -0.58
C ARG A 10 -7.38 -12.03 -1.97
N GLY A 11 -7.33 -10.82 -2.54
CA GLY A 11 -7.89 -10.52 -3.86
C GLY A 11 -9.28 -9.86 -3.82
N VAL A 12 -10.11 -10.19 -2.82
CA VAL A 12 -11.53 -9.81 -2.74
C VAL A 12 -11.91 -9.10 -1.42
N ASN A 13 -10.93 -8.65 -0.66
CA ASN A 13 -11.12 -8.00 0.65
C ASN A 13 -10.38 -6.66 0.77
N ASN A 14 -10.09 -5.99 -0.34
CA ASN A 14 -9.45 -4.67 -0.31
C ASN A 14 -10.43 -3.62 0.24
N GLY A 15 -10.29 -3.31 1.51
CA GLY A 15 -11.27 -2.53 2.29
C GLY A 15 -11.59 -3.15 3.64
N ASP A 16 -11.25 -4.43 3.84
CA ASP A 16 -11.36 -5.16 5.11
C ASP A 16 -9.97 -5.58 5.62
N LEU A 17 -8.99 -4.68 5.51
CA LEU A 17 -7.65 -4.87 6.08
C LEU A 17 -7.57 -4.13 7.41
N SER A 18 -7.04 -4.77 8.45
CA SER A 18 -6.95 -4.16 9.77
C SER A 18 -5.52 -4.16 10.30
N ALA A 19 -5.20 -3.20 11.17
CA ALA A 19 -3.91 -3.14 11.85
C ALA A 19 -4.13 -2.95 13.35
N THR A 20 -4.64 -4.00 14.00
CA THR A 20 -4.75 -4.01 15.46
C THR A 20 -3.37 -4.02 16.10
N PHE A 21 -3.25 -3.57 17.36
CA PHE A 21 -1.96 -3.61 18.06
C PHE A 21 -1.42 -5.05 18.20
N ALA A 22 -2.30 -6.04 18.39
CA ALA A 22 -1.90 -7.45 18.43
C ALA A 22 -1.25 -7.88 17.10
N SER A 23 -1.93 -7.63 15.97
CA SER A 23 -1.40 -7.95 14.64
C SER A 23 -0.12 -7.17 14.33
N ALA A 24 -0.05 -5.90 14.71
CA ALA A 24 1.14 -5.07 14.51
C ALA A 24 2.34 -5.57 15.31
N SER A 25 2.12 -6.08 16.52
CA SER A 25 3.15 -6.66 17.37
C SER A 25 3.77 -7.91 16.73
N GLU A 26 2.94 -8.78 16.14
CA GLU A 26 3.40 -9.93 15.34
C GLU A 26 4.23 -9.52 14.11
N TRP A 27 4.04 -8.30 13.62
CA TRP A 27 4.83 -7.73 12.50
C TRP A 27 6.04 -6.92 12.96
N GLY A 28 6.41 -7.00 14.25
CA GLY A 28 7.60 -6.35 14.81
C GLY A 28 7.39 -4.91 15.28
N ILE A 29 6.14 -4.45 15.46
CA ILE A 29 5.87 -3.11 15.98
C ILE A 29 5.60 -3.15 17.48
N GLY A 30 6.55 -2.64 18.26
CA GLY A 30 6.53 -2.73 19.72
C GLY A 30 5.66 -1.70 20.44
N SER A 31 5.12 -0.68 19.76
CA SER A 31 4.34 0.37 20.43
C SER A 31 3.13 0.84 19.62
N LYS A 32 2.08 1.26 20.34
CA LYS A 32 0.88 1.87 19.73
C LYS A 32 1.20 3.18 19.01
N ALA A 33 2.14 3.96 19.52
CA ALA A 33 2.58 5.22 18.90
C ALA A 33 3.24 4.97 17.54
N THR A 34 4.13 3.97 17.46
CA THR A 34 4.77 3.56 16.20
C THR A 34 3.74 3.02 15.19
N LEU A 35 2.77 2.24 15.65
CA LEU A 35 1.64 1.77 14.82
C LEU A 35 0.85 2.96 14.24
N ALA A 36 0.46 3.92 15.09
CA ALA A 36 -0.30 5.10 14.67
C ALA A 36 0.48 5.93 13.63
N LYS A 37 1.74 6.27 13.94
CA LYS A 37 2.63 7.01 13.03
C LYS A 37 2.81 6.30 11.69
N ALA A 38 3.01 4.98 11.71
CA ALA A 38 3.18 4.22 10.48
C ALA A 38 1.89 4.18 9.63
N LEU A 39 0.71 4.13 10.25
CA LEU A 39 -0.56 4.22 9.51
C LEU A 39 -0.81 5.62 8.96
N GLU A 40 -0.44 6.66 9.71
CA GLU A 40 -0.49 8.06 9.27
C GLU A 40 0.41 8.29 8.05
N GLU A 41 1.70 7.91 8.12
CA GLU A 41 2.65 8.04 7.00
C GLU A 41 2.19 7.30 5.74
N LEU A 42 1.54 6.13 5.88
CA LEU A 42 1.00 5.39 4.73
C LEU A 42 -0.22 6.09 4.10
N GLN A 43 -1.05 6.75 4.90
CA GLN A 43 -2.18 7.54 4.41
C GLN A 43 -1.71 8.83 3.75
N GLU A 44 -0.77 9.55 4.36
CA GLU A 44 -0.15 10.76 3.80
C GLU A 44 0.51 10.49 2.45
N ARG A 45 1.19 9.36 2.32
CA ARG A 45 1.81 8.91 1.05
C ARG A 45 0.81 8.32 0.07
N ASN A 46 -0.49 8.32 0.40
CA ASN A 46 -1.57 7.75 -0.40
C ASN A 46 -1.29 6.29 -0.81
N LEU A 47 -0.74 5.49 0.11
CA LEU A 47 -0.50 4.05 -0.08
C LEU A 47 -1.67 3.23 0.44
N ILE A 48 -2.31 3.73 1.50
CA ILE A 48 -3.55 3.17 2.05
C ILE A 48 -4.57 4.29 2.24
N ILE A 49 -5.84 3.92 2.30
CA ILE A 49 -6.93 4.79 2.74
C ILE A 49 -7.70 4.07 3.84
N ARG A 50 -8.24 4.83 4.78
CA ARG A 50 -9.14 4.29 5.79
C ARG A 50 -10.53 4.11 5.19
N THR A 51 -11.06 2.89 5.29
CA THR A 51 -12.37 2.52 4.75
C THR A 51 -13.43 2.42 5.83
N ARG A 52 -13.05 2.33 7.11
CA ARG A 52 -13.94 2.44 8.27
C ARG A 52 -13.19 3.08 9.44
N GLU A 53 -13.86 3.97 10.17
CA GLU A 53 -13.32 4.52 11.41
C GLU A 53 -13.30 3.51 12.57
N GLY A 54 -12.25 3.60 13.38
CA GLY A 54 -12.16 2.81 14.61
C GLY A 54 -13.02 3.43 15.70
N ARG A 55 -13.88 2.64 16.35
CA ARG A 55 -14.69 3.09 17.49
C ARG A 55 -14.24 2.41 18.77
N PHE A 56 -13.93 3.20 19.80
CA PHE A 56 -13.48 2.71 21.11
C PHE A 56 -14.59 2.85 22.17
N ILE A 57 -15.80 2.38 21.85
CA ILE A 57 -16.99 2.46 22.72
C ILE A 57 -17.42 1.09 23.23
N LYS A 58 -18.21 1.05 24.31
CA LYS A 58 -18.81 -0.18 24.87
C LYS A 58 -20.32 0.04 25.10
N PRO A 59 -21.22 -0.82 24.58
CA PRO A 59 -20.97 -1.85 23.56
C PRO A 59 -20.68 -1.24 22.17
N GLY A 60 -20.18 -2.04 21.22
CA GLY A 60 -20.08 -1.64 19.81
C GLY A 60 -18.73 -1.10 19.33
N GLY A 61 -17.64 -1.32 20.08
CA GLY A 61 -16.29 -0.98 19.63
C GLY A 61 -15.87 -1.79 18.39
N CYS A 62 -15.14 -1.16 17.48
CA CYS A 62 -14.62 -1.78 16.26
C CYS A 62 -13.25 -1.22 15.88
N CYS A 63 -12.44 -2.01 15.18
CA CYS A 63 -11.19 -1.54 14.61
C CYS A 63 -11.42 -0.74 13.32
N ALA A 64 -10.50 0.19 13.06
CA ALA A 64 -10.40 0.84 11.76
C ALA A 64 -10.05 -0.18 10.68
N LEU A 65 -10.63 0.01 9.49
CA LEU A 65 -10.32 -0.77 8.30
C LEU A 65 -9.61 0.10 7.26
N TYR A 66 -8.84 -0.56 6.40
CA TYR A 66 -8.02 0.09 5.38
C TYR A 66 -8.11 -0.65 4.03
N ALA A 67 -7.87 0.09 2.96
CA ALA A 67 -7.68 -0.42 1.60
C ALA A 67 -6.35 0.06 1.02
N LEU A 68 -5.76 -0.77 0.15
CA LEU A 68 -4.62 -0.41 -0.70
C LEU A 68 -5.12 0.47 -1.85
N THR A 69 -4.43 1.57 -2.11
CA THR A 69 -4.92 2.59 -3.05
C THR A 69 -4.67 2.24 -4.51
N TRP A 70 -3.80 1.27 -4.80
CA TRP A 70 -3.53 0.78 -6.16
C TRP A 70 -4.36 -0.45 -6.55
N ARG A 71 -5.35 -0.81 -5.74
CA ARG A 71 -6.35 -1.83 -6.04
C ARG A 71 -7.75 -1.21 -5.92
N PRO A 72 -8.75 -1.70 -6.67
CA PRO A 72 -10.14 -1.31 -6.46
C PRO A 72 -10.59 -1.67 -5.03
N ILE A 73 -11.51 -0.90 -4.45
CA ILE A 73 -12.07 -1.17 -3.12
C ILE A 73 -13.24 -2.15 -3.29
N ASP A 74 -13.17 -3.28 -2.59
CA ASP A 74 -14.19 -4.31 -2.62
C ASP A 74 -15.39 -3.93 -1.73
N PRO A 75 -16.59 -4.50 -1.97
CA PRO A 75 -17.78 -4.25 -1.14
C PRO A 75 -17.65 -4.67 0.32
N CYS A 76 -16.78 -5.64 0.61
CA CYS A 76 -16.45 -6.11 1.96
C CYS A 76 -17.70 -6.35 2.85
N ASP A 77 -18.74 -6.95 2.28
CA ASP A 77 -20.01 -7.27 2.96
C ASP A 77 -20.65 -6.09 3.71
N GLY A 78 -20.47 -4.86 3.23
CA GLY A 78 -21.01 -3.66 3.87
C GLY A 78 -20.29 -3.24 5.16
N LYS A 79 -19.12 -3.81 5.46
CA LYS A 79 -18.30 -3.44 6.62
C LYS A 79 -17.64 -2.07 6.49
N ILE A 80 -17.55 -1.54 5.26
CA ILE A 80 -16.86 -0.30 4.94
C ILE A 80 -17.83 0.89 4.91
N GLU A 81 -17.31 2.06 5.27
CA GLU A 81 -18.01 3.35 5.30
C GLU A 81 -17.75 4.17 4.02
N VAL A 82 -16.96 3.63 3.07
CA VAL A 82 -16.71 4.21 1.75
C VAL A 82 -17.39 3.39 0.65
N SER A 83 -17.72 4.03 -0.48
CA SER A 83 -18.27 3.32 -1.62
C SER A 83 -17.23 2.39 -2.27
N PRO A 84 -17.62 1.15 -2.66
CA PRO A 84 -16.75 0.27 -3.44
C PRO A 84 -16.36 0.91 -4.76
N THR A 85 -15.21 0.54 -5.31
CA THR A 85 -14.71 1.11 -6.57
C THR A 85 -14.41 0.02 -7.58
N THR A 86 -14.58 0.33 -8.87
CA THR A 86 -14.18 -0.55 -9.98
C THR A 86 -12.76 -0.28 -10.46
N ALA A 87 -12.22 0.90 -10.14
CA ALA A 87 -10.85 1.31 -10.46
C ALA A 87 -10.06 1.63 -9.17
N PRO A 88 -8.72 1.49 -9.19
CA PRO A 88 -7.86 1.91 -8.09
C PRO A 88 -8.01 3.41 -7.76
N PRO A 89 -8.14 3.78 -6.47
CA PRO A 89 -8.13 5.19 -6.04
C PRO A 89 -6.89 5.98 -6.48
N ARG A 90 -5.72 5.32 -6.52
CA ARG A 90 -4.45 5.91 -6.94
C ARG A 90 -3.99 5.34 -8.27
N LYS A 91 -3.59 6.24 -9.17
CA LYS A 91 -2.84 5.93 -10.40
C LYS A 91 -1.38 6.30 -10.17
N PHE A 92 -0.48 5.33 -10.32
CA PHE A 92 0.96 5.63 -10.33
C PHE A 92 1.33 6.21 -11.69
N SER A 93 1.89 7.41 -11.71
CA SER A 93 2.64 7.92 -12.85
C SER A 93 4.14 7.79 -12.55
N LEU A 94 4.93 7.55 -13.58
CA LEU A 94 6.36 7.77 -13.49
C LEU A 94 6.56 9.28 -13.52
N GLU A 95 6.87 9.90 -12.38
CA GLU A 95 7.49 11.21 -12.42
C GLU A 95 8.81 11.05 -13.19
N ARG A 96 9.02 11.84 -14.25
CA ARG A 96 10.37 11.92 -14.86
C ARG A 96 11.30 12.34 -13.74
N ALA A 97 12.16 11.43 -13.30
CA ALA A 97 13.21 11.76 -12.35
C ALA A 97 13.94 12.99 -12.89
N LYS A 98 14.09 14.03 -12.07
CA LYS A 98 14.87 15.23 -12.43
C LYS A 98 16.32 14.89 -12.80
N HIS A 99 16.75 13.68 -12.44
CA HIS A 99 18.03 13.08 -12.81
C HIS A 99 17.76 11.73 -13.50
N PRO A 100 17.64 11.68 -14.83
CA PRO A 100 17.52 10.41 -15.53
C PRO A 100 18.80 9.59 -15.27
N VAL A 101 18.62 8.33 -14.88
CA VAL A 101 19.72 7.36 -14.80
C VAL A 101 20.33 7.26 -16.19
N GLN A 102 21.57 7.73 -16.34
CA GLN A 102 22.35 7.54 -17.56
C GLN A 102 22.60 6.03 -17.71
N LYS A 103 21.87 5.38 -18.61
CA LYS A 103 22.20 4.02 -19.05
C LYS A 103 23.56 4.09 -19.74
N LEU A 104 24.59 3.56 -19.10
CA LEU A 104 25.89 3.36 -19.73
C LEU A 104 25.75 2.25 -20.78
N TYR A 105 25.46 2.62 -22.02
CA TYR A 105 25.57 1.68 -23.13
C TYR A 105 27.05 1.33 -23.28
N ARG A 106 27.39 0.06 -23.04
CA ARG A 106 28.71 -0.50 -23.31
C ARG A 106 28.91 -0.43 -24.82
N GLN A 107 29.78 0.47 -25.30
CA GLN A 107 30.12 0.57 -26.71
C GLN A 107 30.60 -0.82 -27.18
N GLY A 108 29.90 -1.37 -28.17
CA GLY A 108 30.26 -2.65 -28.78
C GLY A 108 31.64 -2.56 -29.42
N THR A 109 32.42 -3.62 -29.27
CA THR A 109 33.74 -3.80 -29.88
C THR A 109 33.69 -3.62 -31.39
N GLU A 110 34.54 -2.75 -31.94
CA GLU A 110 34.82 -2.66 -33.38
C GLU A 110 35.21 -4.02 -33.95
N THR A 111 34.65 -4.36 -35.11
CA THR A 111 35.06 -5.50 -35.91
C THR A 111 36.21 -5.05 -36.80
N VAL A 112 37.35 -5.74 -36.72
CA VAL A 112 38.52 -5.50 -37.58
C VAL A 112 38.23 -6.07 -38.97
N PRO A 113 38.47 -5.33 -40.07
CA PRO A 113 38.29 -5.88 -41.41
C PRO A 113 39.41 -6.89 -41.72
N MET A 114 39.05 -8.06 -42.24
CA MET A 114 40.01 -8.94 -42.90
C MET A 114 40.19 -8.45 -44.34
N GLU A 115 41.37 -7.92 -44.63
CA GLU A 115 41.78 -7.65 -46.01
C GLU A 115 42.10 -8.95 -46.74
N GLY A 116 41.69 -9.03 -48.00
CA GLY A 116 42.02 -10.07 -48.97
C GLY A 116 42.20 -9.47 -50.35
#